data_AF-D1Z0E3-F1
#
_entry.id   AF-D1Z0E3-F1
#
_cell.length_a   1.000
_cell.length_b   1.000
_cell.length_c   1.000
_cell.angle_alpha   90.00
_cell.angle_beta   90.00
_cell.angle_gamma   90.00
#
_symmetry.space_group_name_H-M   'P 1'
#
loop_
_entity.id
_entity.type
_entity.pdbx_description
1 polymer ?
#
loop_
_entity_poly.entity_id
_entity_poly.type
_entity_poly.pdbx_seq_one_letter_code
_entity_poly.pdbx_strand_id
1 'polypeptide(L)'
;MACGKYMKVITYLVLFFIAASVFFSGCTAQKIPDATVLNTRYVGGEHNITVYTLWRHDLHNATWAEFEYTVNGKTERGDFVEDYVPAYEFLKSNTSPDSIITCWWDYGHSIRGWSGREPVVDIPSVEIANSVSPYMYMSDAEKKEFRDEFCTAPYNKTKDIAAILTADNPQDAIALMEKYGSDYLFVVDMDLEKSPVFLSIAGKQNVSTDSPDFNKLVIWKALKGENIDGFELVYSGSGAHIYKTI
;
A
#
# COMPACT_ATOMS: atom_id res chain seq x y z
N MET A 1 -38.57 8.31 46.86
CA MET A 1 -38.86 7.72 45.54
C MET A 1 -39.18 8.83 44.54
N ALA A 2 -38.16 9.45 43.95
CA ALA A 2 -38.33 10.55 42.99
C ALA A 2 -37.13 10.67 42.03
N CYS A 3 -36.56 9.53 41.58
CA CYS A 3 -35.40 9.53 40.68
C CYS A 3 -35.73 8.95 39.28
N GLY A 4 -36.86 8.24 39.13
CA GLY A 4 -37.17 7.50 37.89
C GLY A 4 -37.87 8.28 36.77
N LYS A 5 -38.41 9.48 37.02
CA LYS A 5 -39.20 10.23 36.02
C LYS A 5 -38.40 11.24 35.19
N TYR A 6 -37.25 11.73 35.69
CA TYR A 6 -36.43 12.70 34.96
C TYR A 6 -35.50 12.07 33.91
N MET A 7 -35.19 10.77 34.04
CA MET A 7 -34.23 10.11 33.17
C MET A 7 -34.80 9.73 31.80
N LYS A 8 -36.13 9.54 31.68
CA LYS A 8 -36.77 9.21 30.40
C LYS A 8 -36.97 10.42 29.48
N VAL A 9 -37.10 11.64 30.03
CA VAL A 9 -37.30 12.86 29.22
C VAL A 9 -36.00 13.31 28.53
N ILE A 10 -34.84 13.03 29.14
CA ILE A 10 -33.53 13.35 28.56
C ILE A 10 -33.17 12.39 27.40
N THR A 11 -33.54 11.10 27.50
CA THR A 11 -33.23 10.13 26.43
C THR A 11 -33.95 10.44 25.11
N TYR A 12 -35.19 10.92 25.16
CA TYR A 12 -35.93 11.29 23.93
C TYR A 12 -35.46 12.62 23.32
N LEU A 13 -34.91 13.55 24.12
CA LEU A 13 -34.34 14.80 23.60
C LEU A 13 -32.96 14.60 22.96
N VAL A 14 -32.17 13.63 23.42
CA VAL A 14 -30.89 13.26 22.79
C VAL A 14 -31.11 12.48 21.49
N LEU A 15 -32.15 11.63 21.42
CA LEU A 15 -32.53 10.93 20.19
C LEU A 15 -33.14 11.84 19.12
N PHE A 16 -33.68 13.00 19.48
CA PHE A 16 -34.22 13.96 18.51
C PHE A 16 -33.14 14.87 17.89
N PHE A 17 -31.99 15.06 18.56
CA PHE A 17 -30.87 15.86 18.04
C PHE A 17 -29.90 15.09 17.15
N ILE A 18 -29.90 13.76 17.19
CA ILE A 18 -29.07 12.92 16.30
C ILE A 18 -29.73 12.78 14.90
N ALA A 19 -31.01 13.16 14.76
CA ALA A 19 -31.76 13.05 13.51
C ALA A 19 -31.60 14.24 12.53
N ALA A 20 -30.71 15.22 12.77
CA ALA A 20 -30.73 16.48 12.00
C ALA A 20 -29.37 17.05 11.54
N SER A 21 -28.32 16.25 11.42
CA SER A 21 -27.06 16.68 10.78
C SER A 21 -26.32 15.41 10.35
N VAL A 22 -26.06 15.10 9.08
CA VAL A 22 -25.59 15.95 8.00
C VAL A 22 -26.01 15.33 6.66
N PHE A 23 -26.63 16.14 5.82
CA PHE A 23 -26.83 15.91 4.39
C PHE A 23 -25.63 16.47 3.61
N PHE A 24 -25.28 15.82 2.49
CA PHE A 24 -24.42 16.25 1.37
C PHE A 24 -22.89 16.34 1.53
N SER A 25 -22.19 15.42 0.87
CA SER A 25 -21.12 15.62 -0.14
C SER A 25 -20.54 14.22 -0.45
N GLY A 26 -20.48 13.69 -1.67
CA GLY A 26 -20.30 14.34 -2.96
C GLY A 26 -18.84 14.15 -3.42
N CYS A 27 -18.55 12.97 -3.98
CA CYS A 27 -17.37 12.58 -4.79
C CYS A 27 -15.95 12.72 -4.20
N THR A 28 -15.30 11.55 -4.11
CA THR A 28 -13.87 11.27 -4.38
C THR A 28 -12.83 12.08 -3.62
N ALA A 29 -12.58 11.65 -2.39
CA ALA A 29 -11.30 11.72 -1.70
C ALA A 29 -11.46 10.86 -0.46
N GLN A 30 -10.54 9.93 -0.22
CA GLN A 30 -10.43 9.09 0.97
C GLN A 30 -10.68 9.93 2.23
N LYS A 31 -11.93 10.02 2.69
CA LYS A 31 -12.28 10.75 3.91
C LYS A 31 -12.10 9.74 5.02
N ILE A 32 -10.87 9.63 5.50
CA ILE A 32 -10.60 8.98 6.78
C ILE A 32 -11.32 9.86 7.81
N PRO A 33 -12.39 9.37 8.46
CA PRO A 33 -13.04 10.14 9.50
C PRO A 33 -12.01 10.35 10.61
N ASP A 34 -11.76 11.61 10.98
CA ASP A 34 -10.99 12.06 12.16
C ASP A 34 -9.45 12.17 12.08
N ALA A 35 -8.79 11.99 10.92
CA ALA A 35 -7.37 12.31 10.81
C ALA A 35 -7.14 13.83 10.78
N THR A 36 -6.46 14.39 11.79
CA THR A 36 -6.04 15.80 11.78
C THR A 36 -4.70 15.92 11.06
N VAL A 37 -4.66 16.73 9.99
CA VAL A 37 -3.39 17.10 9.34
C VAL A 37 -2.56 17.94 10.30
N LEU A 38 -1.43 17.40 10.73
CA LEU A 38 -0.48 18.08 11.62
C LEU A 38 0.43 19.04 10.87
N ASN A 39 0.88 18.61 9.69
CA ASN A 39 1.84 19.33 8.88
C ASN A 39 1.62 19.04 7.40
N THR A 40 1.94 20.02 6.56
CA THR A 40 2.00 19.88 5.10
C THR A 40 3.38 20.28 4.63
N ARG A 41 4.01 19.43 3.82
CA ARG A 41 5.31 19.73 3.22
C ARG A 41 5.24 19.47 1.72
N TYR A 42 5.42 20.52 0.93
CA TYR A 42 5.71 20.35 -0.49
C TYR A 42 7.13 19.78 -0.64
N VAL A 43 7.25 18.65 -1.32
CA VAL A 43 8.54 17.96 -1.50
C VAL A 43 8.99 17.93 -2.96
N GLY A 44 8.24 18.54 -3.88
CA GLY A 44 8.56 18.53 -5.30
C GLY A 44 8.25 17.19 -5.95
N GLY A 45 9.13 16.68 -6.79
CA GLY A 45 8.90 15.44 -7.55
C GLY A 45 8.25 15.69 -8.91
N GLU A 46 8.14 14.63 -9.72
CA GLU A 46 7.63 14.71 -11.11
C GLU A 46 6.16 15.15 -11.16
N HIS A 47 5.40 14.85 -10.10
CA HIS A 47 3.97 15.14 -10.00
C HIS A 47 3.60 16.16 -8.91
N ASN A 48 4.54 17.03 -8.50
CA ASN A 48 4.29 18.09 -7.51
C ASN A 48 3.68 17.57 -6.19
N ILE A 49 4.41 16.66 -5.53
CA ILE A 49 3.95 15.97 -4.33
C ILE A 49 3.81 16.92 -3.15
N THR A 50 2.69 16.77 -2.44
CA THR A 50 2.45 17.35 -1.13
C THR A 50 2.29 16.24 -0.11
N VAL A 51 3.14 16.22 0.92
CA VAL A 51 3.08 15.26 2.03
C VAL A 51 2.23 15.84 3.16
N TYR A 52 1.30 15.04 3.67
CA TYR A 52 0.43 15.34 4.80
C TYR A 52 0.81 14.45 5.98
N THR A 53 1.45 15.03 7.00
CA THR A 53 1.65 14.33 8.26
C THR A 53 0.31 14.25 8.97
N LEU A 54 -0.23 13.05 9.15
CA LEU A 54 -1.49 12.82 9.84
C LEU A 54 -1.24 12.42 11.29
N TRP A 55 -2.07 12.93 12.20
CA TRP A 55 -2.12 12.40 13.56
C TRP A 55 -3.15 11.27 13.63
N ARG A 56 -2.72 10.10 14.12
CA ARG A 56 -3.63 9.08 14.64
C ARG A 56 -3.60 9.10 16.16
N HIS A 57 -4.78 8.97 16.78
CA HIS A 57 -4.99 9.00 18.23
C HIS A 57 -4.34 7.83 18.99
N ASP A 58 -3.72 6.85 18.33
CA ASP A 58 -3.24 5.59 18.90
C ASP A 58 -1.77 5.21 18.61
N LEU A 59 -1.01 6.00 17.84
CA LEU A 59 0.41 5.70 17.55
C LEU A 59 1.29 6.90 17.89
N HIS A 60 1.94 6.85 19.06
CA HIS A 60 2.75 7.94 19.62
C HIS A 60 4.06 8.27 18.89
N ASN A 61 4.33 7.69 17.71
CA ASN A 61 5.47 8.02 16.85
C ASN A 61 5.02 7.91 15.38
N ALA A 62 4.59 8.99 14.75
CA ALA A 62 4.14 8.97 13.36
C ALA A 62 5.32 8.81 12.39
N THR A 63 5.71 7.57 12.11
CA THR A 63 6.64 7.20 11.01
C THR A 63 5.92 6.99 9.67
N TRP A 64 4.60 7.21 9.64
CA TRP A 64 3.72 7.03 8.49
C TRP A 64 3.01 8.34 8.21
N ALA A 65 3.08 8.82 6.98
CA ALA A 65 2.30 9.96 6.50
C ALA A 65 1.53 9.55 5.23
N GLU A 66 0.57 10.36 4.82
CA GLU A 66 -0.03 10.25 3.49
C GLU A 66 0.57 11.33 2.59
N PHE A 67 0.59 11.10 1.29
CA PHE A 67 0.91 12.15 0.34
C PHE A 67 -0.10 12.18 -0.80
N GLU A 68 -0.31 13.37 -1.37
CA GLU A 68 -1.08 13.54 -2.60
C GLU A 68 -0.17 13.96 -3.75
N TYR A 69 -0.56 13.54 -4.94
CA TYR A 69 0.05 13.95 -6.19
C TYR A 69 -1.00 14.02 -7.29
N THR A 70 -0.74 14.81 -8.32
CA THR A 70 -1.65 14.93 -9.47
C THR A 70 -1.02 14.33 -10.71
N VAL A 71 -1.69 13.35 -11.29
CA VAL A 71 -1.31 12.72 -12.55
C VAL A 71 -2.51 12.72 -13.50
N ASN A 72 -2.30 13.15 -14.75
CA ASN A 72 -3.36 13.23 -15.76
C ASN A 72 -4.63 14.01 -15.32
N GLY A 73 -4.48 15.02 -14.47
CA GLY A 73 -5.59 15.82 -13.94
C GLY A 73 -6.40 15.13 -12.84
N LYS A 74 -5.99 13.95 -12.37
CA LYS A 74 -6.57 13.26 -11.22
C LYS A 74 -5.62 13.37 -10.02
N THR A 75 -6.18 13.72 -8.86
CA THR A 75 -5.46 13.65 -7.59
C THR A 75 -5.50 12.22 -7.08
N GLU A 76 -4.31 11.69 -6.77
CA GLU A 76 -4.10 10.36 -6.21
C GLU A 76 -3.45 10.49 -4.84
N ARG A 77 -3.53 9.42 -4.04
CA ARG A 77 -2.96 9.33 -2.70
C ARG A 77 -2.12 8.08 -2.53
N GLY A 78 -1.08 8.16 -1.71
CA GLY A 78 -0.29 7.00 -1.34
C GLY A 78 0.29 7.13 0.07
N ASP A 79 0.84 6.02 0.55
CA ASP A 79 1.54 5.98 1.82
C ASP A 79 2.94 6.58 1.68
N PHE A 80 3.35 7.36 2.67
CA PHE A 80 4.67 7.94 2.78
C PHE A 80 5.40 7.32 3.97
N VAL A 81 6.53 6.68 3.65
CA VAL A 81 7.51 6.19 4.60
C VAL A 81 8.82 6.89 4.27
N GLU A 82 9.29 7.74 5.18
CA GLU A 82 10.47 8.60 4.95
C GLU A 82 11.72 7.77 4.61
N ASP A 83 11.87 6.61 5.24
CA ASP A 83 13.00 5.71 5.04
C ASP A 83 13.09 5.19 3.59
N TYR A 84 11.98 5.11 2.86
CA TYR A 84 11.97 4.61 1.47
C TYR A 84 12.24 5.70 0.42
N VAL A 85 12.25 6.97 0.81
CA VAL A 85 12.48 8.10 -0.10
C VAL A 85 13.77 7.96 -0.93
N PRO A 86 14.93 7.57 -0.36
CA PRO A 86 16.15 7.42 -1.16
C PRO A 86 16.03 6.35 -2.25
N ALA A 87 15.22 5.30 -2.03
CA ALA A 87 14.95 4.27 -3.04
C ALA A 87 14.08 4.82 -4.18
N TYR A 88 13.06 5.64 -3.87
CA TYR A 88 12.26 6.31 -4.89
C TYR A 88 13.06 7.33 -5.70
N GLU A 89 13.98 8.07 -5.06
CA GLU A 89 14.92 8.97 -5.76
C GLU A 89 15.90 8.19 -6.65
N PHE A 90 16.33 7.01 -6.21
CA PHE A 90 17.13 6.12 -7.05
C PHE A 90 16.37 5.73 -8.32
N LEU A 91 15.12 5.26 -8.19
CA LEU A 91 14.27 4.92 -9.34
C LEU A 91 14.14 6.12 -10.30
N LYS A 92 13.85 7.29 -9.76
CA LYS A 92 13.70 8.54 -10.52
C LYS A 92 14.96 8.94 -11.30
N SER A 93 16.14 8.70 -10.74
CA SER A 93 17.40 9.19 -11.31
C SER A 93 18.12 8.17 -12.16
N ASN A 94 17.82 6.87 -11.99
CA ASN A 94 18.61 5.77 -12.57
C ASN A 94 17.79 4.82 -13.45
N THR A 95 16.46 4.99 -13.55
CA THR A 95 15.63 4.23 -14.50
C THR A 95 15.06 5.14 -15.58
N SER A 96 14.69 4.52 -16.71
CA SER A 96 13.99 5.22 -17.78
C SER A 96 12.62 5.74 -17.29
N PRO A 97 12.13 6.89 -17.79
CA PRO A 97 10.80 7.40 -17.42
C PRO A 97 9.64 6.46 -17.74
N ASP A 98 9.80 5.56 -18.72
CA ASP A 98 8.82 4.55 -19.12
C ASP A 98 9.02 3.20 -18.41
N SER A 99 9.98 3.10 -17.47
CA SER A 99 10.20 1.86 -16.72
C SER A 99 8.98 1.50 -15.88
N ILE A 100 8.59 0.23 -15.96
CA ILE A 100 7.56 -0.37 -15.12
C ILE A 100 8.22 -1.07 -13.93
N ILE A 101 7.66 -0.89 -12.74
CA ILE A 101 8.20 -1.39 -11.48
C ILE A 101 7.26 -2.45 -10.89
N THR A 102 7.78 -3.64 -10.64
CA THR A 102 7.10 -4.68 -9.87
C THR A 102 7.27 -4.41 -8.39
N CYS A 103 6.16 -4.28 -7.67
CA CYS A 103 6.12 -4.08 -6.22
C CYS A 103 4.80 -4.63 -5.67
N TRP A 104 4.69 -4.77 -4.35
CA TRP A 104 3.37 -4.94 -3.74
C TRP A 104 2.52 -3.67 -3.91
N TRP A 105 1.19 -3.82 -3.95
CA TRP A 105 0.27 -2.76 -4.38
C TRP A 105 0.31 -1.51 -3.52
N ASP A 106 0.60 -1.67 -2.24
CA ASP A 106 0.66 -0.59 -1.25
C ASP A 106 1.75 0.44 -1.55
N TYR A 107 2.83 0.04 -2.23
CA TYR A 107 3.89 0.95 -2.64
C TYR A 107 3.64 1.61 -4.00
N GLY A 108 2.65 1.15 -4.78
CA GLY A 108 2.55 1.56 -6.18
C GLY A 108 2.23 3.04 -6.35
N HIS A 109 1.37 3.61 -5.50
CA HIS A 109 1.17 5.06 -5.48
C HIS A 109 2.44 5.81 -5.10
N SER A 110 3.20 5.34 -4.11
CA SER A 110 4.49 5.93 -3.68
C SER A 110 5.53 5.91 -4.80
N ILE A 111 5.65 4.79 -5.51
CA ILE A 111 6.49 4.66 -6.69
C ILE A 111 6.05 5.65 -7.76
N ARG A 112 4.76 5.67 -8.15
CA ARG A 112 4.27 6.58 -9.19
C ARG A 112 4.45 8.03 -8.80
N GLY A 113 3.95 8.43 -7.64
CA GLY A 113 3.97 9.81 -7.20
C GLY A 113 5.37 10.35 -7.02
N TRP A 114 6.26 9.58 -6.37
CA TRP A 114 7.61 10.02 -6.04
C TRP A 114 8.60 9.85 -7.17
N SER A 115 8.67 8.65 -7.71
CA SER A 115 9.65 8.32 -8.73
C SER A 115 9.17 8.65 -10.14
N GLY A 116 7.87 8.90 -10.36
CA GLY A 116 7.33 9.11 -11.70
C GLY A 116 7.27 7.85 -12.56
N ARG A 117 7.51 6.66 -11.98
CA ARG A 117 7.55 5.38 -12.69
C ARG A 117 6.23 4.64 -12.52
N GLU A 118 5.84 3.82 -13.50
CA GLU A 118 4.57 3.13 -13.44
C GLU A 118 4.71 1.80 -12.68
N PRO A 119 3.95 1.56 -11.60
CA PRO A 119 3.95 0.25 -10.97
C PRO A 119 3.11 -0.76 -11.77
N VAL A 120 3.38 -2.05 -11.63
CA VAL A 120 2.50 -3.10 -12.21
C VAL A 120 1.08 -2.99 -11.66
N VAL A 121 0.97 -2.65 -10.37
CA VAL A 121 -0.28 -2.39 -9.65
C VAL A 121 -0.06 -1.32 -8.57
N ASP A 122 -1.04 -0.48 -8.34
CA ASP A 122 -1.03 0.67 -7.41
C ASP A 122 -2.14 0.65 -6.36
N ILE A 123 -3.09 -0.27 -6.52
CA ILE A 123 -4.26 -0.42 -5.68
C ILE A 123 -4.57 -1.92 -5.47
N PRO A 124 -5.22 -2.30 -4.38
CA PRO A 124 -5.55 -3.71 -4.14
C PRO A 124 -6.63 -4.21 -5.11
N SER A 125 -6.77 -5.53 -5.21
CA SER A 125 -7.96 -6.17 -5.82
C SER A 125 -9.00 -6.48 -4.76
N VAL A 126 -10.26 -6.68 -5.17
CA VAL A 126 -11.37 -7.01 -4.26
C VAL A 126 -11.09 -8.25 -3.42
N GLU A 127 -10.45 -9.27 -4.01
CA GLU A 127 -10.15 -10.55 -3.38
C GLU A 127 -9.21 -10.42 -2.19
N ILE A 128 -8.36 -9.39 -2.20
CA ILE A 128 -7.39 -9.13 -1.13
C ILE A 128 -7.84 -8.03 -0.18
N ALA A 129 -9.06 -7.50 -0.33
CA ALA A 129 -9.58 -6.43 0.53
C ALA A 129 -9.51 -6.79 2.02
N ASN A 130 -9.75 -8.07 2.37
CA ASN A 130 -9.64 -8.56 3.75
C ASN A 130 -8.22 -8.50 4.34
N SER A 131 -7.18 -8.38 3.51
CA SER A 131 -5.79 -8.20 3.94
C SER A 131 -5.40 -6.74 4.15
N VAL A 132 -6.28 -5.79 3.80
CA VAL A 132 -6.05 -4.35 3.94
C VAL A 132 -6.45 -3.93 5.36
N SER A 133 -5.50 -3.44 6.15
CA SER A 133 -5.69 -3.14 7.59
C SER A 133 -7.01 -2.42 7.94
N PRO A 134 -7.37 -1.27 7.34
CA PRO A 134 -8.60 -0.56 7.70
C PRO A 134 -9.87 -1.36 7.37
N TYR A 135 -9.82 -2.23 6.36
CA TYR A 135 -10.98 -2.99 5.89
C TYR A 135 -11.52 -3.95 6.96
N MET A 136 -10.65 -4.51 7.81
CA MET A 136 -11.04 -5.46 8.85
C MET A 136 -11.94 -4.85 9.93
N TYR A 137 -11.84 -3.54 10.14
CA TYR A 137 -12.54 -2.81 11.20
C TYR A 137 -13.80 -2.08 10.72
N MET A 138 -14.08 -2.11 9.42
CA MET A 138 -15.23 -1.47 8.79
C MET A 138 -16.53 -2.27 8.98
N SER A 139 -17.65 -1.55 9.06
CA SER A 139 -19.00 -2.10 8.90
C SER A 139 -19.22 -2.66 7.48
N ASP A 140 -20.27 -3.46 7.28
CA ASP A 140 -20.55 -4.04 5.96
C ASP A 140 -20.82 -3.01 4.87
N ALA A 141 -21.44 -1.87 5.24
CA ALA A 141 -21.67 -0.75 4.32
C ALA A 141 -20.35 -0.09 3.90
N GLU A 142 -19.49 0.22 4.87
CA GLU A 142 -18.16 0.79 4.63
C GLU A 142 -17.27 -0.16 3.82
N LYS A 143 -17.32 -1.48 4.10
CA LYS A 143 -16.60 -2.50 3.31
C LYS A 143 -17.05 -2.54 1.86
N LYS A 144 -18.35 -2.35 1.60
CA LYS A 144 -18.86 -2.31 0.23
C LYS A 144 -18.31 -1.08 -0.49
N GLU A 145 -18.44 0.10 0.11
CA GLU A 145 -17.90 1.35 -0.45
C GLU A 145 -16.38 1.26 -0.68
N PHE A 146 -15.64 0.74 0.30
CA PHE A 146 -14.20 0.55 0.21
C PHE A 146 -13.80 -0.33 -0.98
N ARG A 147 -14.49 -1.47 -1.18
CA ARG A 147 -14.19 -2.35 -2.33
C ARG A 147 -14.47 -1.68 -3.66
N ASP A 148 -15.60 -0.98 -3.75
CA ASP A 148 -16.05 -0.36 -5.00
C ASP A 148 -15.12 0.81 -5.40
N GLU A 149 -14.56 1.53 -4.42
CA GLU A 149 -13.68 2.69 -4.67
C GLU A 149 -12.19 2.34 -4.72
N PHE A 150 -11.69 1.52 -3.79
CA PHE A 150 -10.26 1.34 -3.56
C PHE A 150 -9.72 -0.03 -4.00
N CYS A 151 -10.56 -1.03 -4.24
CA CYS A 151 -10.11 -2.38 -4.58
C CYS A 151 -10.31 -2.74 -6.06
N THR A 152 -9.88 -1.86 -6.98
CA THR A 152 -10.25 -1.99 -8.40
C THR A 152 -9.19 -2.66 -9.28
N ALA A 153 -8.04 -3.07 -8.73
CA ALA A 153 -7.03 -3.76 -9.53
C ALA A 153 -7.51 -5.15 -10.00
N PRO A 154 -7.13 -5.57 -11.22
CA PRO A 154 -7.37 -6.94 -11.68
C PRO A 154 -6.69 -7.97 -10.77
N TYR A 155 -7.45 -8.94 -10.25
CA TYR A 155 -6.92 -9.96 -9.34
C TYR A 155 -5.72 -10.73 -9.89
N ASN A 156 -5.72 -11.01 -11.19
CA ASN A 156 -4.61 -11.71 -11.83
C ASN A 156 -3.29 -10.96 -11.70
N LYS A 157 -3.28 -9.62 -11.71
CA LYS A 157 -2.06 -8.83 -11.45
C LYS A 157 -1.57 -9.02 -10.01
N THR A 158 -2.46 -8.87 -9.04
CA THR A 158 -2.14 -9.07 -7.62
C THR A 158 -1.62 -10.48 -7.36
N LYS A 159 -2.24 -11.48 -7.99
CA LYS A 159 -1.83 -12.88 -7.91
C LYS A 159 -0.46 -13.11 -8.52
N ASP A 160 -0.19 -12.54 -9.69
CA ASP A 160 1.08 -12.70 -10.36
C ASP A 160 2.21 -12.01 -9.60
N ILE A 161 1.97 -10.84 -8.99
CA ILE A 161 2.93 -10.18 -8.09
C ILE A 161 3.21 -11.06 -6.87
N ALA A 162 2.17 -11.62 -6.23
CA ALA A 162 2.37 -12.55 -5.12
C ALA A 162 3.19 -13.78 -5.55
N ALA A 163 2.97 -14.28 -6.77
CA ALA A 163 3.74 -15.39 -7.34
C ALA A 163 5.20 -14.99 -7.64
N ILE A 164 5.46 -13.78 -8.14
CA ILE A 164 6.83 -13.23 -8.33
C ILE A 164 7.57 -13.20 -6.99
N LEU A 165 6.98 -12.58 -5.97
CA LEU A 165 7.59 -12.43 -4.65
C LEU A 165 7.85 -13.79 -3.99
N THR A 166 6.95 -14.76 -4.17
CA THR A 166 7.04 -16.08 -3.56
C THR A 166 7.59 -17.16 -4.48
N ALA A 167 8.21 -16.80 -5.61
CA ALA A 167 8.85 -17.76 -6.50
C ALA A 167 10.07 -18.39 -5.80
N ASP A 168 10.23 -19.71 -5.91
CA ASP A 168 11.42 -20.46 -5.50
C ASP A 168 12.43 -20.58 -6.66
N ASN A 169 11.92 -20.61 -7.90
CA ASN A 169 12.70 -20.47 -9.11
C ASN A 169 12.64 -19.01 -9.63
N PRO A 170 13.77 -18.27 -9.64
CA PRO A 170 13.82 -16.90 -10.14
C PRO A 170 13.33 -16.72 -11.58
N GLN A 171 13.48 -17.72 -12.44
CA GLN A 171 13.06 -17.64 -13.84
C GLN A 171 11.53 -17.56 -13.98
N ASP A 172 10.78 -18.15 -13.06
CA ASP A 172 9.32 -18.04 -13.04
C ASP A 172 8.88 -16.62 -12.65
N ALA A 173 9.62 -15.99 -11.72
CA ALA A 173 9.42 -14.59 -11.38
C ALA A 173 9.74 -13.66 -12.55
N ILE A 174 10.86 -13.87 -13.24
CA ILE A 174 11.26 -13.08 -14.42
C ILE A 174 10.21 -13.18 -15.52
N ALA A 175 9.74 -14.39 -15.87
CA ALA A 175 8.71 -14.56 -16.88
C ALA A 175 7.40 -13.82 -16.56
N LEU A 176 7.02 -13.75 -15.27
CA LEU A 176 5.86 -12.96 -14.84
C LEU A 176 6.14 -11.45 -14.86
N MET A 177 7.36 -11.00 -14.58
CA MET A 177 7.74 -9.59 -14.72
C MET A 177 7.74 -9.15 -16.20
N GLU A 178 8.29 -9.97 -17.09
CA GLU A 178 8.29 -9.76 -18.55
C GLU A 178 6.86 -9.64 -19.12
N LYS A 179 5.91 -10.44 -18.61
CA LYS A 179 4.49 -10.35 -18.96
C LYS A 179 3.92 -8.93 -18.78
N TYR A 180 4.46 -8.16 -17.84
CA TYR A 180 4.06 -6.78 -17.56
C TYR A 180 5.01 -5.72 -18.11
N GLY A 181 6.08 -6.11 -18.82
CA GLY A 181 7.12 -5.19 -19.28
C GLY A 181 7.90 -4.54 -18.14
N SER A 182 7.98 -5.22 -16.99
CA SER A 182 8.69 -4.72 -15.81
C SER A 182 10.11 -5.30 -15.76
N ASP A 183 11.09 -4.43 -15.65
CA ASP A 183 12.50 -4.81 -15.52
C ASP A 183 13.01 -4.66 -14.08
N TYR A 184 12.20 -4.07 -13.19
CA TYR A 184 12.62 -3.76 -11.82
C TYR A 184 11.71 -4.39 -10.79
N LEU A 185 12.30 -4.97 -9.76
CA LEU A 185 11.61 -5.48 -8.57
C LEU A 185 11.98 -4.60 -7.37
N PHE A 186 10.97 -3.97 -6.78
CA PHE A 186 11.07 -3.18 -5.56
C PHE A 186 10.50 -3.97 -4.38
N VAL A 187 11.31 -4.16 -3.34
CA VAL A 187 10.91 -4.83 -2.10
C VAL A 187 11.38 -4.04 -0.89
N VAL A 188 10.65 -4.12 0.22
CA VAL A 188 11.00 -3.47 1.49
C VAL A 188 10.84 -4.43 2.66
N ASP A 189 11.56 -4.19 3.75
CA ASP A 189 11.55 -5.06 4.94
C ASP A 189 10.16 -5.40 5.50
N MET A 190 9.21 -4.46 5.43
CA MET A 190 7.79 -4.68 5.79
C MET A 190 7.11 -5.79 4.98
N ASP A 191 7.66 -6.19 3.83
CA ASP A 191 7.14 -7.30 3.03
C ASP A 191 7.29 -8.65 3.75
N LEU A 192 8.21 -8.79 4.71
CA LEU A 192 8.32 -10.01 5.52
C LEU A 192 7.04 -10.25 6.33
N GLU A 193 6.46 -9.21 6.91
CA GLU A 193 5.23 -9.30 7.71
C GLU A 193 4.01 -9.64 6.84
N LYS A 194 4.07 -9.28 5.56
CA LYS A 194 3.02 -9.52 4.56
C LYS A 194 3.19 -10.86 3.84
N SER A 195 4.32 -11.53 4.02
CA SER A 195 4.65 -12.77 3.33
C SER A 195 3.62 -13.90 3.50
N PRO A 196 2.90 -14.07 4.65
CA PRO A 196 1.80 -15.04 4.73
C PRO A 196 0.66 -14.75 3.74
N VAL A 197 0.38 -13.47 3.48
CA VAL A 197 -0.65 -13.03 2.53
C VAL A 197 -0.19 -13.34 1.11
N PHE A 198 1.07 -13.06 0.77
CA PHE A 198 1.63 -13.37 -0.55
C PHE A 198 1.56 -14.87 -0.84
N LEU A 199 2.01 -15.71 0.10
CA LEU A 199 1.96 -17.16 -0.03
C LEU A 199 0.53 -17.66 -0.24
N SER A 200 -0.43 -17.14 0.54
CA SER A 200 -1.84 -17.50 0.42
C SER A 200 -2.41 -17.15 -0.95
N ILE A 201 -2.15 -15.93 -1.45
CA ILE A 201 -2.64 -15.47 -2.76
C ILE A 201 -1.99 -16.25 -3.91
N ALA A 202 -0.70 -16.56 -3.79
CA ALA A 202 0.03 -17.38 -4.76
C ALA A 202 -0.41 -18.86 -4.75
N GLY A 203 -1.27 -19.28 -3.81
CA GLY A 203 -1.71 -20.66 -3.65
C GLY A 203 -0.62 -21.57 -3.09
N LYS A 204 0.36 -21.01 -2.39
CA LYS A 204 1.46 -21.74 -1.73
C LYS A 204 1.11 -22.04 -0.27
N GLN A 205 1.75 -23.07 0.27
CA GLN A 205 1.66 -23.36 1.71
C GLN A 205 2.29 -22.21 2.50
N ASN A 206 1.60 -21.79 3.55
CA ASN A 206 2.17 -20.83 4.50
C ASN A 206 3.34 -21.50 5.24
N VAL A 207 4.53 -20.91 5.15
CA VAL A 207 5.76 -21.39 5.75
C VAL A 207 6.29 -20.30 6.68
N SER A 208 6.87 -20.69 7.82
CA SER A 208 7.46 -19.73 8.76
C SER A 208 8.61 -18.98 8.09
N THR A 209 8.75 -17.68 8.37
CA THR A 209 9.87 -16.86 7.92
C THR A 209 11.23 -17.35 8.43
N ASP A 210 11.25 -18.14 9.51
CA ASP A 210 12.46 -18.79 10.04
C ASP A 210 12.77 -20.15 9.37
N SER A 211 11.92 -20.61 8.46
CA SER A 211 12.09 -21.92 7.83
C SER A 211 13.11 -21.88 6.69
N PRO A 212 13.92 -22.95 6.50
CA PRO A 212 14.81 -23.07 5.34
C PRO A 212 14.08 -23.01 3.99
N ASP A 213 12.78 -23.33 3.95
CA ASP A 213 11.97 -23.24 2.74
C ASP A 213 11.62 -21.80 2.39
N PHE A 214 11.38 -20.94 3.38
CA PHE A 214 11.17 -19.51 3.15
C PHE A 214 12.44 -18.85 2.58
N ASN A 215 13.61 -19.29 3.03
CA ASN A 215 14.90 -18.75 2.57
C ASN A 215 15.16 -18.98 1.06
N LYS A 216 14.43 -19.90 0.44
CA LYS A 216 14.56 -20.18 -1.01
C LYS A 216 13.81 -19.16 -1.87
N LEU A 217 12.83 -18.46 -1.29
CA LEU A 217 11.92 -17.58 -2.02
C LEU A 217 12.63 -16.30 -2.49
N VAL A 218 12.23 -15.80 -3.65
CA VAL A 218 12.72 -14.54 -4.23
C VAL A 218 12.61 -13.39 -3.22
N ILE A 219 11.48 -13.24 -2.53
CA ILE A 219 11.29 -12.17 -1.54
C ILE A 219 12.31 -12.23 -0.40
N TRP A 220 12.62 -13.41 0.11
CA TRP A 220 13.63 -13.54 1.18
C TRP A 220 14.99 -13.11 0.69
N LYS A 221 15.45 -13.69 -0.43
CA LYS A 221 16.76 -13.37 -1.03
C LYS A 221 16.86 -11.88 -1.35
N ALA A 222 15.78 -11.30 -1.90
CA ALA A 222 15.72 -9.90 -2.29
C ALA A 222 15.93 -8.99 -1.07
N LEU A 223 15.20 -9.27 0.01
CA LEU A 223 15.28 -8.50 1.26
C LEU A 223 16.59 -8.68 2.03
N LYS A 224 17.30 -9.78 1.80
CA LYS A 224 18.65 -10.01 2.35
C LYS A 224 19.77 -9.40 1.50
N GLY A 225 19.44 -8.78 0.37
CA GLY A 225 20.46 -8.28 -0.56
C GLY A 225 21.27 -9.40 -1.21
N GLU A 226 20.72 -10.61 -1.29
CA GLU A 226 21.41 -11.79 -1.82
C GLU A 226 21.41 -11.80 -3.35
N ASN A 227 22.34 -12.56 -3.93
CA ASN A 227 22.32 -12.84 -5.35
C ASN A 227 21.09 -13.70 -5.71
N ILE A 228 20.37 -13.30 -6.76
CA ILE A 228 19.23 -14.03 -7.30
C ILE A 228 19.50 -14.24 -8.79
N ASP A 229 19.55 -15.49 -9.24
CA ASP A 229 19.85 -15.81 -10.63
C ASP A 229 18.92 -15.05 -11.60
N GLY A 230 19.48 -14.29 -12.53
CA GLY A 230 18.73 -13.45 -13.47
C GLY A 230 18.29 -12.09 -12.93
N PHE A 231 18.76 -11.70 -11.74
CA PHE A 231 18.58 -10.37 -11.17
C PHE A 231 19.92 -9.76 -10.76
N GLU A 232 20.03 -8.45 -10.93
CA GLU A 232 21.12 -7.61 -10.44
C GLU A 232 20.59 -6.69 -9.34
N LEU A 233 21.18 -6.73 -8.14
CA LEU A 233 20.89 -5.76 -7.09
C LEU A 233 21.46 -4.39 -7.48
N VAL A 234 20.60 -3.41 -7.77
CA VAL A 234 21.00 -2.07 -8.23
C VAL A 234 20.89 -1.00 -7.14
N TYR A 235 20.13 -1.26 -6.08
CA TYR A 235 20.03 -0.37 -4.91
C TYR A 235 19.73 -1.17 -3.64
N SER A 236 20.37 -0.80 -2.53
CA SER A 236 20.08 -1.28 -1.18
C SER A 236 20.29 -0.14 -0.18
N GLY A 237 19.28 0.14 0.63
CA GLY A 237 19.35 1.18 1.65
C GLY A 237 18.02 1.39 2.39
N SER A 238 18.10 1.70 3.68
CA SER A 238 16.94 2.05 4.53
C SER A 238 15.79 1.04 4.46
N GLY A 239 16.10 -0.26 4.50
CA GLY A 239 15.10 -1.33 4.45
C GLY A 239 14.55 -1.64 3.06
N ALA A 240 14.88 -0.85 2.03
CA ALA A 240 14.46 -1.05 0.65
C ALA A 240 15.56 -1.66 -0.23
N HIS A 241 15.16 -2.53 -1.15
CA HIS A 241 16.04 -3.11 -2.17
C HIS A 241 15.39 -3.02 -3.55
N ILE A 242 16.19 -2.73 -4.57
CA ILE A 242 15.76 -2.70 -5.96
C ILE A 242 16.65 -3.65 -6.75
N TYR A 243 16.01 -4.61 -7.41
CA TYR A 243 16.65 -5.52 -8.35
C TYR A 243 16.24 -5.18 -9.77
N LYS A 244 17.15 -5.41 -10.71
CA LYS A 244 16.91 -5.31 -12.15
C LYS A 244 17.05 -6.69 -12.80
N THR A 245 16.17 -7.07 -13.72
CA THR A 245 16.33 -8.31 -14.50
C THR A 245 17.48 -8.20 -15.51
N ILE A 246 18.19 -9.30 -15.78
CA ILE A 246 19.35 -9.36 -16.71
C ILE A 246 19.18 -10.36 -17.84
#